data_AF-A0A7V6XK01-F1
#
_entry.id   AF-A0A7V6XK01-F1
#
_cell.length_a   1.000
_cell.length_b   1.000
_cell.length_c   1.000
_cell.angle_alpha   90.00
_cell.angle_beta   90.00
_cell.angle_gamma   90.00
#
_symmetry.space_group_name_H-M   'P 1'
#
loop_
_entity.id
_entity.type
_entity.pdbx_description
1 polymer ?
#
loop_
_entity_poly.entity_id
_entity_poly.type
_entity_poly.pdbx_seq_one_letter_code
_entity_poly.pdbx_strand_id
1 'polypeptide(L)'
;MINDDTISAVEAILFLSNEPLTLETISKTLGINREKSKNAISFLINQYETDKTKGIQIREIAGGFRFSTKPKVKKYIEEFYKYKNIAKVSKAA
;
A
#
# COMPACT_ATOMS: atom_id res chain seq x y z
N MET A 1 21.72 -9.65 -1.27
CA MET A 1 21.35 -8.36 -0.65
C MET A 1 20.22 -7.75 -1.45
N ILE A 2 19.23 -7.18 -0.77
CA ILE A 2 18.21 -6.32 -1.40
C ILE A 2 18.86 -4.96 -1.62
N ASN A 3 18.61 -4.32 -2.76
CA ASN A 3 19.06 -2.94 -3.02
C ASN A 3 17.90 -1.96 -2.82
N ASP A 4 18.24 -0.70 -2.57
CA ASP A 4 17.28 0.38 -2.30
C ASP A 4 16.35 0.63 -3.49
N ASP A 5 16.85 0.42 -4.71
CA ASP A 5 16.07 0.53 -5.95
C ASP A 5 14.93 -0.49 -6.01
N THR A 6 15.17 -1.75 -5.61
CA THR A 6 14.12 -2.78 -5.58
C THR A 6 13.05 -2.42 -4.57
N ILE A 7 13.44 -1.94 -3.39
CA ILE A 7 12.50 -1.54 -2.34
C ILE A 7 11.62 -0.40 -2.86
N SER A 8 12.23 0.63 -3.44
CA SER A 8 11.55 1.79 -4.01
C SER A 8 10.60 1.39 -5.15
N ALA A 9 11.03 0.48 -6.02
CA ALA A 9 10.21 0.01 -7.13
C ALA A 9 9.00 -0.82 -6.64
N VAL A 10 9.18 -1.71 -5.67
CA VAL A 10 8.07 -2.48 -5.06
C VAL A 10 7.05 -1.55 -4.39
N GLU A 11 7.53 -0.55 -3.65
CA GLU A 11 6.66 0.45 -3.03
C GLU A 11 5.84 1.21 -4.07
N ALA A 12 6.48 1.70 -5.13
CA ALA A 12 5.81 2.46 -6.19
C ALA A 12 4.72 1.65 -6.90
N ILE A 13 5.00 0.39 -7.27
CA ILE A 13 3.99 -0.44 -7.95
C ILE A 13 2.82 -0.82 -7.03
N LEU A 14 3.06 -1.03 -5.73
CA LEU A 14 1.99 -1.26 -4.77
C LEU A 14 1.13 -0.03 -4.56
N PHE A 15 1.74 1.15 -4.57
CA PHE A 15 1.04 2.42 -4.41
C PHE A 15 0.13 2.71 -5.61
N LEU A 16 0.59 2.41 -6.83
CA LEU A 16 -0.19 2.57 -8.05
C LEU A 16 -1.27 1.50 -8.21
N SER A 17 -1.12 0.34 -7.57
CA SER A 17 -2.07 -0.76 -7.71
C SER A 17 -3.32 -0.56 -6.85
N ASN A 18 -4.49 -0.58 -7.48
CA ASN A 18 -5.78 -0.61 -6.80
C ASN A 18 -6.18 -2.02 -6.34
N GLU A 19 -5.49 -3.06 -6.82
CA GLU A 19 -5.76 -4.47 -6.52
C GLU A 19 -4.56 -5.12 -5.79
N PRO A 20 -4.78 -6.21 -5.02
CA PRO A 20 -3.69 -6.96 -4.40
C PRO A 20 -2.70 -7.51 -5.45
N LEU A 21 -1.40 -7.21 -5.28
CA LEU A 21 -0.34 -7.72 -6.14
C LEU A 21 0.31 -8.97 -5.54
N THR A 22 0.34 -10.06 -6.30
CA THR A 22 1.04 -11.28 -5.86
C THR A 22 2.57 -11.11 -5.95
N LEU A 23 3.32 -11.91 -5.20
CA LEU A 23 4.79 -11.97 -5.34
C LEU A 23 5.21 -12.33 -6.77
N GLU A 24 4.42 -13.13 -7.46
CA GLU A 24 4.70 -13.50 -8.85
C GLU A 24 4.58 -12.29 -9.76
N THR A 25 3.49 -11.53 -9.65
CA THR A 25 3.30 -10.28 -10.39
C THR A 25 4.44 -9.30 -10.13
N ILE A 26 4.80 -9.07 -8.86
CA ILE A 26 5.91 -8.18 -8.47
C ILE A 26 7.23 -8.65 -9.10
N SER A 27 7.53 -9.95 -9.00
CA SER A 27 8.77 -10.53 -9.53
C SER A 27 8.88 -10.38 -11.06
N LYS A 28 7.78 -10.64 -11.78
CA LYS A 28 7.69 -10.49 -13.24
C LYS A 28 7.85 -9.03 -13.67
N THR A 29 7.15 -8.10 -13.01
CA THR A 29 7.21 -6.67 -13.34
C THR A 29 8.60 -6.09 -13.15
N LEU A 30 9.30 -6.48 -12.08
CA LEU A 30 10.62 -5.93 -11.75
C LEU A 30 11.80 -6.75 -12.34
N GLY A 31 11.53 -7.87 -13.02
CA GLY A 31 12.57 -8.74 -13.57
C GLY A 31 13.49 -9.36 -12.50
N ILE A 32 12.97 -9.55 -11.28
CA ILE A 32 13.72 -10.10 -10.15
C ILE A 32 13.16 -11.46 -9.74
N ASN A 33 13.93 -12.22 -8.96
CA ASN A 33 13.44 -13.50 -8.45
C ASN A 33 12.39 -13.31 -7.34
N ARG A 34 11.61 -14.38 -7.09
CA ARG A 34 10.54 -14.39 -6.08
C ARG A 34 11.06 -14.11 -4.67
N GLU A 35 12.27 -14.56 -4.35
CA GLU A 35 12.89 -14.37 -3.03
C GLU A 35 13.22 -12.89 -2.76
N LYS A 36 13.83 -12.20 -3.74
CA LYS A 36 14.09 -10.76 -3.66
C LYS A 36 12.80 -9.96 -3.52
N SER A 37 11.77 -10.34 -4.28
CA SER A 37 10.43 -9.74 -4.16
C SER A 37 9.86 -9.91 -2.75
N LYS A 38 9.94 -11.14 -2.21
CA LYS A 38 9.50 -11.47 -0.85
C LYS A 38 10.26 -10.66 0.20
N ASN A 39 11.57 -10.58 0.08
CA ASN A 39 12.38 -9.88 1.06
C ASN A 39 12.10 -8.36 1.01
N ALA A 40 11.92 -7.78 -0.18
CA ALA A 40 11.58 -6.36 -0.35
C ALA A 40 10.20 -6.02 0.24
N ILE A 41 9.18 -6.85 -0.01
CA ILE A 41 7.85 -6.63 0.58
C ILE A 41 7.88 -6.78 2.11
N SER A 42 8.59 -7.79 2.65
CA SER A 42 8.72 -7.97 4.09
C SER A 42 9.44 -6.81 4.75
N PHE A 43 10.47 -6.27 4.11
CA PHE A 43 11.14 -5.06 4.57
C PHE A 43 10.18 -3.86 4.63
N LEU A 44 9.42 -3.62 3.55
CA LEU A 44 8.43 -2.53 3.51
C LEU A 44 7.35 -2.70 4.58
N ILE A 45 6.80 -3.91 4.75
CA ILE A 45 5.80 -4.18 5.80
C ILE A 45 6.35 -3.76 7.17
N ASN A 46 7.57 -4.19 7.51
CA ASN A 46 8.18 -3.86 8.79
C ASN A 46 8.44 -2.35 8.96
N GLN A 47 8.94 -1.68 7.91
CA GLN A 47 9.14 -0.22 7.91
C GLN A 47 7.83 0.54 8.16
N TYR A 48 6.77 0.15 7.44
CA TYR A 48 5.46 0.76 7.62
C TYR A 48 4.83 0.44 8.97
N GLU A 49 5.07 -0.74 9.56
CA GLU A 49 4.53 -1.13 10.86
C GLU A 49 5.22 -0.44 12.04
N THR A 50 6.56 -0.44 12.05
CA THR A 50 7.40 0.11 13.11
C THR A 50 7.27 1.63 13.26
N ASP A 51 7.11 2.35 12.15
CA ASP A 51 6.95 3.80 12.18
C ASP A 51 5.51 4.20 12.60
N LYS A 52 5.40 4.73 13.82
CA LYS A 52 4.15 5.24 14.40
C LYS A 52 3.63 6.50 13.72
N THR A 53 4.37 7.15 12.84
CA THR A 53 3.90 8.31 12.07
C THR A 53 3.14 7.90 10.80
N LYS A 54 3.40 6.70 10.24
CA LYS A 54 2.76 6.23 9.01
C LYS A 54 1.26 5.96 9.20
N GLY A 55 0.40 6.57 8.39
CA GLY A 55 -1.06 6.38 8.40
C GLY A 55 -1.55 5.18 7.58
N ILE A 56 -0.70 4.63 6.73
CA ILE A 56 -0.98 3.48 5.86
C ILE A 56 -0.11 2.27 6.26
N GLN A 57 -0.50 1.10 5.77
CA GLN A 57 0.20 -0.17 5.97
C GLN A 57 -0.03 -1.08 4.76
N ILE A 58 0.90 -1.99 4.53
CA ILE A 58 0.78 -3.04 3.53
C ILE A 58 0.11 -4.24 4.20
N ARG A 59 -0.93 -4.80 3.58
CA ARG A 59 -1.58 -6.05 4.04
C ARG A 59 -1.56 -7.10 2.96
N GLU A 60 -1.44 -8.35 3.40
CA GLU A 60 -1.66 -9.53 2.58
C GLU A 60 -3.15 -9.90 2.56
N ILE A 61 -3.73 -10.04 1.36
CA ILE A 61 -5.13 -10.37 1.11
C ILE A 61 -5.14 -11.35 -0.07
N ALA A 62 -5.72 -12.54 0.14
CA ALA A 62 -5.84 -13.59 -0.89
C ALA A 62 -4.51 -13.92 -1.62
N GLY A 63 -3.39 -13.90 -0.90
CA GLY A 63 -2.06 -14.17 -1.45
C GLY A 63 -1.43 -13.02 -2.26
N GLY A 64 -2.06 -11.84 -2.25
CA GLY A 64 -1.52 -10.59 -2.80
C GLY A 64 -1.32 -9.53 -1.73
N PHE A 65 -0.51 -8.51 -2.04
CA PHE A 65 -0.18 -7.40 -1.16
C PHE A 65 -0.77 -6.11 -1.69
N ARG A 66 -1.33 -5.28 -0.81
CA ARG A 66 -1.79 -3.93 -1.16
C ARG A 66 -1.66 -2.95 -0.01
N PHE A 67 -1.65 -1.67 -0.34
CA PHE A 67 -1.83 -0.64 0.68
C PHE A 67 -3.26 -0.64 1.24
N SER A 68 -3.31 -0.33 2.54
CA SER A 68 -4.52 -0.08 3.30
C SER A 68 -4.25 0.97 4.37
N THR A 69 -5.28 1.62 4.88
CA THR A 69 -5.12 2.57 5.99
C THR A 69 -5.02 1.84 7.33
N LYS A 70 -4.20 2.37 8.26
CA LYS A 70 -4.11 1.85 9.63
C LYS A 70 -5.39 2.17 10.42
N PRO A 71 -5.84 1.28 11.32
CA PRO A 71 -7.02 1.54 12.17
C PRO A 71 -6.90 2.82 13.01
N LYS A 72 -5.69 3.19 13.45
CA LYS A 72 -5.44 4.38 14.27
C LYS A 72 -5.91 5.70 13.63
N VAL A 73 -5.96 5.75 12.30
CA VAL A 73 -6.38 6.95 11.56
C VAL A 73 -7.84 6.90 11.11
N LYS A 74 -8.60 5.87 11.50
CA LYS A 74 -9.99 5.65 11.09
C LYS A 74 -10.87 6.89 11.32
N LYS A 75 -10.80 7.51 12.50
CA LYS A 75 -11.57 8.72 12.83
C LYS A 75 -11.36 9.84 11.80
N TYR A 76 -10.10 10.10 11.42
CA TYR A 76 -9.77 11.17 10.46
C TYR A 76 -10.25 10.84 9.04
N ILE A 77 -10.20 9.55 8.66
CA ILE A 77 -10.70 9.08 7.37
C ILE A 77 -12.23 9.26 7.29
N GLU A 78 -12.95 8.92 8.35
CA GLU A 78 -14.41 9.11 8.42
C GLU A 78 -14.78 10.59 8.31
N GLU A 79 -14.10 11.49 9.01
CA GLU A 79 -14.30 12.94 8.90
C GLU A 79 -13.99 13.46 7.48
N PHE A 80 -12.92 12.98 6.85
CA PHE A 80 -12.60 13.33 5.47
C PHE A 80 -13.71 12.92 4.49
N TYR A 81 -14.28 11.71 4.64
CA TYR A 81 -15.39 11.26 3.80
C TYR A 81 -16.66 12.07 4.04
N LYS A 82 -16.97 12.47 5.28
CA LYS A 82 -18.09 13.37 5.58
C LYS A 82 -17.94 14.69 4.83
N TYR A 83 -16.77 15.34 4.92
CA TYR A 83 -16.49 16.58 4.20
C TYR A 83 -16.59 16.41 2.67
N LYS A 84 -15.98 15.36 2.13
CA LYS A 84 -16.00 15.07 0.68
C LYS A 84 -17.41 14.81 0.16
N ASN A 85 -18.26 14.15 0.95
CA ASN A 85 -19.65 13.89 0.58
C ASN A 85 -20.50 15.16 0.63
N ILE A 86 -20.26 16.09 1.56
CA ILE A 86 -20.91 17.42 1.59
C ILE A 86 -20.55 18.21 0.33
N ALA A 87 -19.30 18.15 -0.14
CA ALA A 87 -18.87 18.84 -1.36
C ALA A 87 -19.55 18.30 -2.65
N LYS A 88 -19.96 17.03 -2.66
CA LYS A 88 -20.65 16.39 -3.80
C LYS A 88 -22.14 16.70 -3.90
N VAL A 89 -22.74 17.38 -2.94
CA VAL A 89 -24.18 17.72 -2.97
C VAL A 89 -24.49 19.06 -3.66
N SER A 90 -23.49 19.73 -4.25
CA SER A 90 -23.70 20.94 -5.05
C SER A 90 -23.94 20.65 -6.54
N LYS A 91 -24.99 19.88 -6.87
CA LYS A 91 -25.62 19.97 -8.21
C LYS A 91 -27.06 19.46 -8.20
N ALA A 92 -27.95 20.36 -8.65
CA ALA A 92 -29.38 20.23 -8.94
C ALA A 92 -30.37 20.40 -7.77
N ALA A 93 -30.76 21.65 -7.54
CA ALA A 93 -32.15 22.05 -7.34
C ALA A 93 -32.44 23.19 -8.33
#